data_AF-A0AAV5UY93-F1
#
_entry.id   AF-A0AAV5UY93-F1
#
_cell.length_a   1.000
_cell.length_b   1.000
_cell.length_c   1.000
_cell.angle_alpha   90.00
_cell.angle_beta   90.00
_cell.angle_gamma   90.00
#
_symmetry.space_group_name_H-M   'P 1'
#
loop_
_entity.id
_entity.type
_entity.pdbx_description
1 polymer ?
#
loop_
_entity_poly.entity_id
_entity_poly.type
_entity_poly.pdbx_seq_one_letter_code
_entity_poly.pdbx_strand_id
1 'polypeptide(L)' 'MYEIIFRALPFPDTQDVNELIEAVKDGSRVIKPSIQDHKLLHMDLAALVQDCWNTTPEMRPSLRRIKLNVETY' A
#
# COMPACT_ATOMS: atom_id res chain seq x y z
N MET A 1 -2.41 7.03 -0.17
CA MET A 1 -3.52 6.23 0.40
C MET A 1 -3.21 5.76 1.80
N TYR A 2 -2.10 5.04 2.02
CA TYR A 2 -1.69 4.55 3.35
C TYR A 2 -1.73 5.67 4.42
N GLU A 3 -1.07 6.81 4.19
CA GLU A 3 -1.01 7.91 5.16
C GLU A 3 -2.39 8.51 5.50
N ILE A 4 -3.32 8.51 4.55
CA ILE A 4 -4.68 9.01 4.77
C ILE A 4 -5.45 8.02 5.65
N ILE A 5 -5.35 6.73 5.35
CA ILE A 5 -6.08 5.64 6.00
C ILE A 5 -5.54 5.42 7.42
N PHE A 6 -4.22 5.33 7.59
CA PHE A 6 -3.59 5.00 8.87
C PHE A 6 -3.12 6.22 9.67
N ARG A 7 -3.24 7.44 9.12
CA ARG A 7 -2.77 8.69 9.75
C ARG A 7 -1.31 8.60 10.22
N ALA A 8 -0.51 7.85 9.49
CA ALA A 8 0.87 7.50 9.82
C ALA A 8 1.68 7.24 8.55
N LEU A 9 3.00 7.35 8.65
CA LEU A 9 3.91 6.99 7.56
C LEU A 9 3.96 5.47 7.35
N PRO A 10 4.13 5.00 6.11
CA PRO A 10 4.20 3.57 5.76
C PRO A 10 5.43 2.86 6.33
N PHE A 11 6.50 3.60 6.57
CA PHE A 11 7.75 3.13 7.12
C PHE A 11 8.04 3.86 8.43
N PRO A 12 8.63 3.19 9.43
CA PRO A 12 8.97 3.80 10.71
C PRO A 12 10.09 4.84 10.56
N ASP A 13 10.15 5.81 11.46
CA ASP A 13 11.16 6.88 11.44
C ASP A 13 12.61 6.34 11.59
N THR A 14 12.76 5.13 12.10
CA THR A 14 14.05 4.44 12.24
C THR A 14 14.53 3.76 10.95
N GLN A 15 13.70 3.73 9.89
CA GLN A 15 14.06 3.10 8.63
C GLN A 15 15.05 3.98 7.86
N ASP A 16 16.22 3.42 7.51
CA ASP A 16 17.14 4.09 6.59
C ASP A 16 16.50 4.13 5.19
N VAL A 17 16.25 5.36 4.71
CA VAL A 17 15.60 5.62 3.42
C VAL A 17 16.54 5.29 2.26
N ASN A 18 17.85 5.49 2.40
CA ASN A 18 18.80 5.18 1.33
C ASN A 18 18.90 3.67 1.13
N GLU A 19 18.94 2.90 2.22
CA GLU A 19 18.89 1.44 2.15
C GLU A 19 17.59 0.97 1.49
N LEU A 20 16.45 1.55 1.88
CA LEU A 20 15.15 1.24 1.31
C LEU A 20 15.13 1.48 -0.20
N ILE A 21 15.63 2.64 -0.65
CA ILE A 21 15.69 3.00 -2.07
C ILE A 21 16.52 1.98 -2.83
N GLU A 22 17.75 1.69 -2.37
CA GLU A 22 18.61 0.71 -3.06
C GLU A 22 17.96 -0.68 -3.10
N ALA A 23 17.22 -1.07 -2.07
CA ALA A 23 16.51 -2.35 -2.04
C ALA A 23 15.35 -2.45 -3.04
N VAL A 24 14.68 -1.34 -3.40
CA VAL A 24 13.53 -1.34 -4.34
C VAL A 24 13.88 -0.86 -5.75
N LYS A 25 15.09 -0.33 -5.94
CA LYS A 25 15.52 0.38 -7.16
C LYS A 25 15.42 -0.45 -8.44
N ASP A 26 15.74 -1.74 -8.36
CA ASP A 26 15.69 -2.65 -9.52
C ASP A 26 14.28 -3.22 -9.78
N GLY A 27 13.31 -2.88 -8.92
CA GLY A 27 11.94 -3.37 -9.02
C GLY A 27 11.76 -4.86 -8.70
N SER A 28 12.82 -5.57 -8.33
CA SER A 28 12.78 -7.01 -7.99
C SER A 28 12.19 -7.25 -6.61
N ARG A 29 12.23 -6.24 -5.73
CA ARG A 29 11.68 -6.30 -4.38
C ARG A 29 10.60 -5.26 -4.20
N VAL A 30 9.54 -5.68 -3.52
CA VAL A 30 8.49 -4.79 -3.04
C VAL A 30 8.47 -4.89 -1.53
N ILE A 31 8.82 -3.78 -0.89
CA ILE A 31 8.78 -3.67 0.57
C ILE A 31 7.40 -3.18 0.96
N LYS A 32 6.69 -3.98 1.76
CA LYS A 32 5.34 -3.65 2.21
C LYS A 32 5.39 -2.71 3.41
N PRO A 33 4.44 -1.77 3.53
CA PRO A 33 4.30 -0.96 4.72
C PRO A 33 3.79 -1.84 5.87
N SER A 34 4.10 -1.44 7.10
CA SER A 34 3.54 -2.10 8.28
C SER A 34 2.07 -1.73 8.42
N ILE A 35 1.12 -2.57 8.00
CA ILE A 35 -0.30 -2.29 8.26
C ILE A 35 -0.55 -2.28 9.76
N GLN A 36 -1.02 -1.13 10.26
CA GLN A 36 -1.46 -1.01 11.64
C GLN A 36 -2.81 -1.70 11.80
N ASP A 37 -2.94 -2.53 12.83
CA ASP A 37 -4.17 -3.24 13.16
C ASP A 37 -5.16 -2.26 13.84
N HIS A 38 -5.67 -1.31 13.06
CA HIS A 38 -6.66 -0.34 13.52
C HIS A 38 -8.06 -0.89 13.24
N LYS A 39 -8.68 -1.46 14.30
CA LYS A 39 -10.04 -2.04 14.31
C LYS A 39 -11.17 -1.11 13.83
N LEU A 40 -10.88 0.18 13.60
CA LEU A 40 -11.83 1.22 13.17
C LEU A 40 -11.81 1.47 11.65
N LEU A 41 -10.91 0.83 10.90
CA LEU A 41 -10.84 1.00 9.45
C LEU A 41 -11.71 -0.02 8.74
N HIS A 42 -12.49 0.46 7.75
CA HIS A 42 -13.25 -0.41 6.86
C HIS A 42 -12.28 -1.40 6.20
N MET A 43 -12.45 -2.70 6.44
CA MET A 43 -11.53 -3.76 5.98
C MET A 43 -11.22 -3.64 4.49
N ASP A 44 -12.18 -3.17 3.69
CA ASP A 44 -12.03 -2.99 2.24
C ASP A 44 -11.00 -1.93 1.84
N LEU A 45 -10.79 -0.88 2.64
CA LEU A 45 -9.77 0.13 2.36
C LEU A 45 -8.36 -0.39 2.66
N ALA A 46 -8.20 -1.20 3.70
CA ALA A 46 -6.93 -1.86 4.00
C ALA A 46 -6.58 -2.90 2.92
N ALA A 47 -7.59 -3.67 2.47
CA ALA A 47 -7.44 -4.60 1.34
C ALA A 47 -7.04 -3.87 0.05
N LEU A 48 -7.70 -2.75 -0.27
CA LEU A 48 -7.35 -1.94 -1.43
C LEU A 48 -5.90 -1.42 -1.39
N VAL A 49 -5.42 -0.98 -0.22
CA VAL A 49 -4.01 -0.59 -0.06
C VAL A 49 -3.06 -1.75 -0.34
N GLN A 50 -3.39 -2.97 0.12
CA GLN A 50 -2.59 -4.16 -0.17
C GLN A 50 -2.60 -4.51 -1.67
N ASP A 51 -3.74 -4.43 -2.32
CA ASP A 51 -3.88 -4.72 -3.75
C ASP A 51 -3.10 -3.72 -4.61
N CYS A 52 -3.16 -2.43 -4.27
CA CYS A 52 -2.36 -1.41 -4.93
C CYS A 52 -0.85 -1.59 -4.70
N TRP A 53 -0.46 -2.22 -3.59
CA TRP A 53 0.93 -2.50 -3.22
C TRP A 53 1.32 -3.96 -3.50
N ASN A 54 0.73 -4.58 -4.51
CA ASN A 54 1.06 -5.96 -4.88
C ASN A 54 2.54 -6.09 -5.32
N THR A 55 3.20 -7.16 -4.89
CA THR A 55 4.58 -7.51 -5.29
C THR A 55 4.69 -7.72 -6.79
N THR A 56 3.60 -8.17 -7.40
CA THR A 56 3.46 -8.46 -8.83
C THR A 56 2.79 -7.26 -9.52
N PRO A 57 3.50 -6.44 -10.32
CA PRO A 57 2.99 -5.18 -10.87
C PRO A 57 1.69 -5.32 -11.67
N GLU A 58 1.57 -6.38 -12.46
CA GLU A 58 0.42 -6.71 -13.31
C GLU A 58 -0.84 -7.10 -12.52
N MET A 59 -0.68 -7.48 -11.25
CA MET A 59 -1.80 -7.79 -10.35
C MET A 59 -2.35 -6.52 -9.68
N ARG A 60 -1.65 -5.38 -9.77
CA ARG A 60 -2.12 -4.12 -9.19
C ARG A 60 -3.33 -3.61 -9.98
N PRO A 61 -4.42 -3.20 -9.30
CA PRO A 61 -5.61 -2.74 -9.99
C PRO A 61 -5.33 -1.40 -10.71
N SER A 62 -5.87 -1.25 -11.91
CA SER A 62 -5.87 0.04 -12.60
C SER A 62 -6.81 1.03 -11.90
N LEU A 63 -6.58 2.33 -12.10
CA LEU A 63 -7.47 3.36 -11.56
C LEU A 63 -8.94 3.17 -12.01
N ARG A 64 -9.15 2.70 -13.24
CA ARG A 64 -10.48 2.37 -13.76
C ARG A 64 -11.14 1.23 -12.97
N ARG A 65 -10.39 0.18 -12.65
CA ARG A 65 -10.86 -0.95 -11.83
C ARG A 65 -11.23 -0.50 -10.42
N ILE A 66 -10.41 0.35 -9.81
CA ILE A 66 -10.64 0.90 -8.47
C ILE A 66 -11.94 1.72 -8.46
N LYS A 67 -12.12 2.64 -9.41
CA LYS A 67 -13.34 3.46 -9.51
C LYS A 67 -14.61 2.63 -9.63
N LEU A 68 -14.62 1.63 -10.51
CA LEU A 68 -15.77 0.73 -10.67
C LEU A 68 -16.11 0.05 -9.35
N ASN A 69 -15.12 -0.46 -8.61
CA ASN A 69 -15.35 -1.14 -7.34
C ASN A 69 -15.92 -0.20 -6.26
N VAL A 70 -15.62 1.09 -6.31
CA VAL A 70 -16.17 2.09 -5.37
C VAL A 70 -17.56 2.56 -5.79
N GLU A 71 -17.82 2.72 -7.10
CA GLU A 71 -19.10 3.18 -7.64
C GLU A 71 -20.21 2.10 -7.59
N THR A 72 -19.82 0.83 -7.44
CA THR A 72 -20.80 -0.29 -7.32
C THR A 72 -21.25 -0.53 -5.87
N TYR A 73 -20.80 0.29 -4.92
CA TYR A 73 -21.22 0.31 -3.51
C TYR A 73 -21.90 1.63 -3.17
#